data_AF-A0A8I6AK63-F1
#
_entry.id   AF-A0A8I6AK63-F1
#
_cell.length_a   1.000
_cell.length_b   1.000
_cell.length_c   1.000
_cell.angle_alpha   90.00
_cell.angle_beta   90.00
_cell.angle_gamma   90.00
#
_symmetry.space_group_name_H-M   'P 1'
#
loop_
_entity.id
_entity.type
_entity.pdbx_description
1 polymer ?
#
loop_
_entity_poly.entity_id
_entity_poly.type
_entity_poly.pdbx_seq_one_letter_code
_entity_poly.pdbx_strand_id
1 'polypeptide(L)' 'MIIRTMLYTPQETMQIIKKEGILFIIDGINNSEEALNYLGEMGTKTILRYSVQLLIQVNLLTKINGKNSIEEEHCIFKHF' A
#
# COMPACT_ATOMS: atom_id res chain seq x y z
N MET A 1 -9.74 23.21 -22.59
CA MET A 1 -8.68 23.42 -21.58
C MET A 1 -8.06 22.06 -21.28
N ILE A 2 -6.76 21.88 -21.51
CA ILE A 2 -6.03 20.64 -21.16
C ILE A 2 -5.09 21.04 -20.01
N ILE A 3 -5.26 20.44 -18.83
CA ILE A 3 -4.39 20.66 -17.68
C ILE A 3 -3.28 19.61 -17.71
N ARG A 4 -2.01 20.03 -17.64
CA ARG A 4 -0.88 19.09 -17.55
C ARG A 4 -0.83 18.46 -16.16
N THR A 5 -0.73 17.14 -16.09
CA THR A 5 -0.44 16.39 -14.85
C THR A 5 1.06 16.13 -14.75
N MET A 6 1.63 16.23 -13.54
CA MET A 6 3.01 15.87 -13.25
C MET A 6 3.08 14.51 -12.56
N LEU A 7 4.26 13.87 -12.62
CA LEU A 7 4.51 12.66 -11.84
C LEU A 7 4.60 13.02 -10.35
N TYR A 8 4.03 12.19 -9.50
CA TYR A 8 4.17 12.33 -8.05
C TYR A 8 5.62 12.09 -7.64
N THR A 9 6.11 12.93 -6.73
CA THR A 9 7.38 12.70 -6.04
C THR A 9 7.26 11.48 -5.12
N PRO A 10 8.37 10.80 -4.78
CA PRO A 10 8.36 9.68 -3.82
C PRO A 10 7.66 9.99 -2.50
N GLN A 11 7.81 11.24 -2.03
CA GLN A 11 7.20 11.72 -0.79
C GLN A 11 5.67 11.83 -0.93
N GLU A 12 5.19 12.38 -2.05
CA GLU A 12 3.76 12.44 -2.35
C GLU A 12 3.17 11.04 -2.53
N THR A 13 3.88 10.14 -3.22
CA THR A 13 3.50 8.73 -3.37
C THR A 13 3.33 8.07 -2.01
N MET A 14 4.28 8.24 -1.09
CA MET A 14 4.17 7.72 0.27
C MET A 14 2.97 8.33 1.02
N GLN A 15 2.73 9.63 0.88
CA GLN A 15 1.56 10.27 1.50
C GLN A 15 0.23 9.75 0.92
N ILE A 16 0.16 9.52 -0.38
CA ILE A 16 -1.02 8.93 -1.02
C ILE A 16 -1.21 7.50 -0.52
N ILE A 17 -0.16 6.68 -0.48
CA ILE A 17 -0.23 5.31 0.05
C ILE A 17 -0.65 5.31 1.53
N LYS A 18 -0.16 6.25 2.36
CA LYS A 18 -0.60 6.40 3.76
C LYS A 18 -2.07 6.81 3.86
N LYS A 19 -2.54 7.70 2.98
CA LYS A 19 -3.95 8.11 2.92
C LYS A 19 -4.85 6.97 2.45
N GLU A 20 -4.48 6.24 1.40
CA GLU A 20 -5.21 5.06 0.95
C GLU A 20 -5.13 3.92 1.99
N GLY A 21 -4.00 3.83 2.69
CA GLY A 21 -3.80 2.91 3.81
C GLY A 21 -4.64 3.25 5.04
N ILE A 22 -5.35 4.38 5.08
CA ILE A 22 -6.30 4.66 6.17
C ILE A 22 -7.43 3.64 6.21
N LEU A 23 -7.72 2.98 5.08
CA LEU A 23 -8.69 1.88 5.01
C LEU A 23 -8.36 0.75 6.00
N PHE A 24 -7.07 0.47 6.24
CA PHE A 24 -6.66 -0.54 7.22
C PHE A 24 -6.96 -0.11 8.65
N ILE A 25 -6.73 1.18 8.97
CA ILE A 25 -7.01 1.74 10.29
C ILE A 25 -8.52 1.65 10.57
N ILE A 26 -9.36 1.92 9.56
CA ILE A 26 -10.82 1.83 9.66
C ILE A 26 -11.27 0.37 9.87
N ASP A 27 -10.63 -0.57 9.18
CA ASP A 27 -10.89 -2.02 9.32
C ASP A 27 -10.31 -2.63 10.62
N GLY A 28 -9.63 -1.85 11.47
CA GLY A 28 -9.01 -2.33 12.71
C GLY A 28 -7.74 -3.15 12.51
N ILE A 29 -7.12 -3.03 11.33
CA ILE A 29 -5.90 -3.73 10.96
C ILE A 29 -4.71 -2.81 11.25
N ASN A 30 -3.82 -3.26 12.14
CA ASN A 30 -2.58 -2.56 12.46
C ASN A 30 -1.56 -2.77 11.34
N ASN A 31 -1.04 -1.67 10.78
CA ASN A 31 0.03 -1.76 9.81
C ASN A 31 1.37 -1.70 10.55
N SER A 32 2.25 -2.68 10.31
CA SER A 32 3.65 -2.50 10.66
C SER A 32 4.24 -1.37 9.83
N GLU A 33 5.07 -0.51 10.44
CA GLU A 33 5.79 0.55 9.73
C GLU A 33 6.66 -0.03 8.60
N GLU A 34 7.18 -1.24 8.80
CA GLU A 34 7.94 -2.00 7.80
C GLU A 34 7.12 -2.28 6.54
N ALA A 35 5.86 -2.71 6.70
CA ALA A 35 4.97 -2.98 5.57
C ALA A 35 4.68 -1.71 4.77
N LEU A 36 4.45 -0.57 5.46
CA LEU A 36 4.25 0.73 4.81
C LEU A 36 5.50 1.21 4.07
N ASN A 37 6.68 0.99 4.64
CA ASN A 37 7.95 1.33 4.01
C ASN A 37 8.17 0.49 2.75
N TYR A 38 7.94 -0.83 2.81
CA TYR A 38 8.02 -1.72 1.65
C TYR A 38 7.07 -1.29 0.53
N LEU A 39 5.81 -0.97 0.87
CA LEU A 39 4.81 -0.49 -0.10
C LEU A 39 5.19 0.87 -0.71
N GLY A 40 5.80 1.75 0.09
CA GLY A 40 6.36 3.01 -0.34
C GLY A 40 7.50 2.82 -1.35
N GLU A 41 8.44 1.91 -1.07
CA GLU A 41 9.52 1.55 -2.00
C GLU A 41 9.01 0.89 -3.28
N MET A 42 7.99 0.03 -3.18
CA MET A 42 7.33 -0.52 -4.36
C MET A 42 6.66 0.58 -5.18
N GLY A 43 6.09 1.61 -4.53
CA GLY A 43 5.48 2.76 -5.20
C GLY A 43 6.45 3.70 -5.89
N THR A 44 7.73 3.70 -5.51
CA THR A 44 8.77 4.45 -6.22
C THR A 44 9.37 3.65 -7.38
N LYS A 45 9.47 2.33 -7.24
CA LYS A 45 9.93 1.42 -8.30
C LYS A 45 8.87 1.16 -9.38
N THR A 46 7.59 1.23 -9.01
CA THR A 46 6.45 0.98 -9.90
C THR A 46 5.55 2.21 -10.02
N ILE A 47 4.37 2.05 -10.64
CA ILE A 47 3.36 3.10 -10.75
C ILE A 47 2.52 3.10 -9.47
N LEU A 48 2.17 4.27 -8.93
CA LEU A 48 1.31 4.46 -7.75
C LEU A 48 0.06 3.54 -7.72
N ARG A 49 -0.54 3.29 -8.90
CA ARG A 49 -1.68 2.38 -9.08
C ARG A 49 -1.39 0.96 -8.59
N TYR A 50 -0.18 0.45 -8.84
CA TYR A 50 0.21 -0.89 -8.43
C TYR A 50 0.30 -0.99 -6.91
N SER A 51 0.90 0.00 -6.24
CA SER A 51 0.93 0.05 -4.77
C SER A 51 -0.46 0.08 -4.15
N VAL A 52 -1.37 0.90 -4.70
CA VAL A 52 -2.77 0.95 -4.22
C VAL A 52 -3.48 -0.40 -4.43
N GLN A 53 -3.27 -1.04 -5.58
CA GLN A 53 -3.84 -2.37 -5.82
C GLN A 53 -3.30 -3.41 -4.83
N LEU A 54 -1.99 -3.37 -4.55
CA LEU A 54 -1.37 -4.24 -3.54
C LEU A 54 -2.00 -4.02 -2.16
N LEU A 55 -2.30 -2.78 -1.75
CA LEU A 55 -3.01 -2.54 -0.50
C LEU A 55 -4.36 -3.29 -0.45
N ILE A 56 -5.13 -3.25 -1.53
CA ILE A 56 -6.42 -3.96 -1.61
C ILE A 56 -6.20 -5.48 -1.48
N GLN A 57 -5.19 -6.02 -2.15
CA GLN A 57 -4.86 -7.44 -2.08
C GLN A 57 -4.40 -7.85 -0.67
N VAL A 58 -3.53 -7.06 -0.04
CA VAL A 58 -3.03 -7.29 1.32
C VAL A 58 -4.18 -7.21 2.32
N ASN A 59 -5.10 -6.23 2.20
CA ASN A 59 -6.28 -6.14 3.07
C ASN A 59 -7.13 -7.40 3.01
N LEU A 60 -7.41 -7.88 1.79
CA LEU A 60 -8.16 -9.10 1.58
C LEU A 60 -7.43 -10.32 2.17
N LEU A 61 -6.11 -10.42 1.97
CA LEU A 61 -5.30 -11.52 2.49
C LEU A 61 -5.26 -11.53 4.03
N THR A 62 -5.11 -10.36 4.65
CA THR A 62 -5.13 -10.19 6.11
C THR A 62 -6.48 -10.59 6.71
N LYS A 63 -7.59 -10.21 6.06
CA LYS A 63 -8.95 -10.64 6.44
C LYS A 63 -9.15 -12.15 6.29
N ILE A 64 -8.67 -12.75 5.20
CA ILE A 64 -8.75 -14.21 4.97
C ILE A 64 -7.92 -14.97 6.01
N ASN A 65 -6.75 -14.46 6.37
CA ASN A 65 -5.87 -15.06 7.38
C ASN A 65 -6.37 -14.85 8.82
N GLY A 66 -7.40 -14.03 9.04
CA GLY A 66 -7.89 -13.68 10.37
C GLY A 66 -6.86 -12.93 11.23
N LYS A 67 -5.83 -12.36 10.61
CA LYS A 67 -4.83 -11.54 11.30
C LYS A 67 -5.34 -10.10 11.34
N ASN A 68 -5.12 -9.41 12.45
CA ASN A 68 -5.41 -7.97 12.59
C ASN A 68 -4.15 -7.11 12.42
N SER A 69 -3.09 -7.67 11.83
CA SER A 69 -1.81 -6.98 11.62
C SER A 69 -1.21 -7.34 10.26
N ILE A 70 -0.79 -6.32 9.51
CA ILE A 70 -0.07 -6.49 8.23
C ILE A 70 1.42 -6.59 8.52
N GLU A 71 1.93 -7.80 8.37
CA GLU A 71 3.36 -8.10 8.33
C GLU A 71 3.89 -7.98 6.89
N GLU A 72 5.19 -7.68 6.73
CA GLU A 72 5.87 -7.56 5.43
C GLU A 72 5.62 -8.78 4.52
N GLU A 73 5.49 -9.97 5.11
CA GLU A 73 5.19 -11.22 4.40
C GLU A 73 3.94 -11.16 3.54
N HIS A 74 2.90 -10.42 3.95
CA HIS A 74 1.67 -10.27 3.16
C HIS A 74 1.88 -9.34 1.96
N CYS A 75 2.80 -8.37 2.08
CA CYS A 75 3.15 -7.45 1.00
C CYS A 75 4.07 -8.12 -0.04
N ILE A 76 4.86 -9.11 0.38
CA ILE A 76 5.69 -9.91 -0.52
C ILE A 76 4.79 -10.96 -1.19
N PHE A 77 4.18 -10.61 -2.32
CA PHE A 77 3.57 -11.59 -3.21
C PHE A 77 4.66 -12.50 -3.81
N LYS A 78 5.03 -13.54 -3.08
CA LYS A 78 6.06 -14.52 -3.45
C LYS A 78 5.54 -15.63 -4.39
N HIS A 79 4.48 -15.37 -5.15
CA HIS A 79 3.90 -16.33 -6.08
C HIS A 79 3.87 -15.80 -7.52
N PHE A 80 5.07 -15.79 -8.12
CA PHE A 80 5.40 -16.52 -9.35
C PHE A 80 6.79 -17.14 -9.18
#